data_AF-W8TNS4-F1
#
_entry.id   AF-W8TNS4-F1
#
_cell.length_a   1.000
_cell.length_b   1.000
_cell.length_c   1.000
_cell.angle_alpha   90.00
_cell.angle_beta   90.00
_cell.angle_gamma   90.00
#
_symmetry.space_group_name_H-M   'P 1'
#
loop_
_entity.id
_entity.type
_entity.pdbx_description
1 polymer ?
#
loop_
_entity_poly.entity_id
_entity_poly.type
_entity_poly.pdbx_seq_one_letter_code
_entity_poly.pdbx_strand_id
1 'polypeptide(L)'
;MGYSFTKEGIDKVLKELSRDYLLYAPTRTVGGGAFSDTDSIKYGEIATVEEIVFDEKSEYSFKEILLPLSETLFFFTEEHVKEADGPKKRAIIFLRSCDLHAVKRLDEIYLRNGFEDYYYKRMRDNVRFVLMGCKSSFENCFCVDMGTNRIDSYDASIDKKGGDYVMDNRCEEWEELLAGSSQTQEEVSPSYVTETKVRVSIPEGLSIDVAKAKMWDDYDGRCIACGRCNFVCPTCTCFTMQDVFYTDNGKVGERRRVMASCMVDGYTDVAGGGSYRKKNGQRMRFRVLHKVYDFKERFGYHMCTGCGRCDDACPEYISFSDCINKLEGALREGSGNE
;
A
#
# COMPACT_ATOMS: atom_id res chain seq x y z
N MET A 1 22.41 2.12 -14.73
CA MET A 1 23.77 2.67 -14.44
C MET A 1 23.72 3.25 -13.04
N GLY A 2 24.77 3.10 -12.23
CA GLY A 2 24.75 3.56 -10.85
C GLY A 2 25.62 4.79 -10.57
N TYR A 3 25.24 5.58 -9.57
CA TYR A 3 25.91 6.81 -9.17
C TYR A 3 25.99 6.95 -7.66
N SER A 4 27.06 7.57 -7.17
CA SER A 4 27.21 8.00 -5.77
C SER A 4 27.08 9.52 -5.66
N PHE A 5 26.42 9.98 -4.60
CA PHE A 5 26.14 11.39 -4.33
C PHE A 5 26.47 11.75 -2.89
N THR A 6 27.01 12.95 -2.68
CA THR A 6 26.92 13.61 -1.37
C THR A 6 25.48 14.01 -1.11
N LYS A 7 25.20 14.44 0.12
CA LYS A 7 23.93 15.10 0.48
C LYS A 7 23.60 16.26 -0.46
N GLU A 8 24.53 17.18 -0.72
CA GLU A 8 24.30 18.35 -1.57
C GLU A 8 24.04 17.94 -3.03
N GLY A 9 24.72 16.88 -3.50
CA GLY A 9 24.52 16.33 -4.84
C GLY A 9 23.10 15.79 -5.03
N ILE A 10 22.61 14.98 -4.08
CA ILE A 10 21.26 14.42 -4.15
C ILE A 10 20.18 15.50 -3.95
N ASP A 11 20.39 16.46 -3.05
CA ASP A 11 19.44 17.58 -2.87
C ASP A 11 19.33 18.44 -4.13
N LYS A 12 20.42 18.60 -4.89
CA LYS A 12 20.38 19.24 -6.21
C LYS A 12 19.54 18.44 -7.22
N VAL A 13 19.67 17.12 -7.24
CA VAL A 13 18.84 16.24 -8.09
C VAL A 13 17.37 16.37 -7.72
N LEU A 14 17.02 16.27 -6.44
CA LEU A 14 15.63 16.41 -5.96
C LEU A 14 15.07 17.78 -6.33
N LYS A 15 15.85 18.86 -6.16
CA LYS A 15 15.44 20.21 -6.55
C LYS A 15 15.13 20.32 -8.04
N GLU A 16 15.95 19.77 -8.92
CA GLU A 16 15.69 19.79 -10.37
C GLU A 16 14.46 18.94 -10.73
N LEU A 17 14.32 17.73 -10.17
CA LEU A 17 13.14 16.89 -10.39
C LEU A 17 11.85 17.55 -9.87
N SER A 18 11.92 18.30 -8.77
CA SER A 18 10.78 19.01 -8.19
C SER A 18 10.16 20.07 -9.11
N ARG A 19 10.81 20.44 -10.22
CA ARG A 19 10.22 21.36 -11.21
C ARG A 19 9.05 20.71 -11.94
N ASP A 20 9.21 19.45 -12.33
CA ASP A 20 8.23 18.70 -13.13
C ASP A 20 7.43 17.67 -12.33
N TYR A 21 7.96 17.27 -11.17
CA TYR A 21 7.37 16.24 -10.31
C TYR A 21 7.02 16.77 -8.91
N LEU A 22 6.01 16.18 -8.29
CA LEU A 22 5.84 16.17 -6.83
C LEU A 22 6.62 14.97 -6.29
N LEU A 23 7.42 15.18 -5.25
CA LEU A 23 8.31 14.15 -4.70
C LEU A 23 7.74 13.67 -3.38
N TYR A 24 7.41 12.38 -3.27
CA TYR A 24 6.83 11.80 -2.07
C TYR A 24 7.70 10.68 -1.51
N ALA A 25 7.92 10.69 -0.20
CA ALA A 25 8.63 9.64 0.50
C ALA A 25 8.07 9.43 1.92
N PRO A 26 8.46 8.38 2.65
CA PRO A 26 8.21 8.30 4.09
C PRO A 26 8.90 9.49 4.79
N THR A 27 8.13 10.33 5.46
CA THR A 27 8.58 11.47 6.25
C THR A 27 8.10 11.37 7.69
N ARG A 28 8.80 12.06 8.58
CA ARG A 28 8.43 12.15 10.00
C ARG A 28 7.44 13.29 10.22
N THR A 29 6.23 12.95 10.65
CA THR A 29 5.21 13.91 11.08
C THR A 29 5.32 14.13 12.58
N VAL A 30 5.86 15.29 12.98
CA VAL A 30 6.07 15.66 14.38
C VAL A 30 4.74 15.74 15.12
N GLY A 31 4.61 15.05 16.26
CA GLY A 31 3.38 15.02 17.07
C GLY A 31 2.18 14.35 16.38
N GLY A 32 2.41 13.64 15.26
CA GLY A 32 1.36 12.97 14.49
C GLY A 32 1.05 11.53 14.93
N GLY A 33 1.68 11.06 16.01
CA GLY A 33 1.59 9.71 16.54
C GLY A 33 0.32 9.44 17.36
N ALA A 34 0.18 8.19 17.81
CA ALA A 34 -1.00 7.74 18.56
C ALA A 34 -1.03 8.22 20.02
N PHE A 35 0.12 8.60 20.58
CA PHE A 35 0.27 9.11 21.93
C PHE A 35 0.74 10.56 21.90
N SER A 36 0.47 11.32 22.96
CA SER A 36 1.01 12.67 23.13
C SER A 36 2.52 12.67 22.95
N ASP A 37 3.02 13.66 22.20
CA ASP A 37 4.44 13.87 21.96
C ASP A 37 5.15 12.71 21.24
N THR A 38 4.38 11.87 20.53
CA THR A 38 4.95 10.86 19.62
C THR A 38 4.81 11.28 18.16
N ASP A 39 5.84 10.98 17.38
CA ASP A 39 5.81 11.21 15.95
C ASP A 39 5.15 10.05 15.22
N SER A 40 4.79 10.27 13.96
CA SER A 40 4.37 9.19 13.06
C SER A 40 5.14 9.25 11.74
N ILE A 41 5.40 8.09 11.16
CA ILE A 41 6.03 8.02 9.83
C ILE A 41 4.94 7.81 8.77
N LYS A 42 4.78 8.79 7.89
CA LYS A 42 3.73 8.82 6.85
C LYS A 42 4.35 9.22 5.52
N TYR A 43 3.69 8.91 4.41
CA TYR A 43 4.14 9.43 3.13
C TYR A 43 3.79 10.91 3.01
N GLY A 44 4.76 11.75 2.69
CA GLY A 44 4.61 13.20 2.54
C GLY A 44 5.52 13.76 1.46
N GLU A 45 5.28 15.02 1.08
CA GLU A 45 6.16 15.71 0.13
C GLU A 45 7.53 15.97 0.75
N ILE A 46 8.57 15.87 -0.06
CA ILE A 46 9.96 16.12 0.34
C ILE A 46 10.61 17.19 -0.54
N ALA A 47 11.49 18.00 0.06
CA ALA A 47 12.38 18.90 -0.69
C ALA A 47 13.83 18.44 -0.66
N THR A 48 14.25 17.77 0.41
CA THR A 48 15.62 17.32 0.67
C THR A 48 15.65 15.83 1.03
N VAL A 49 16.82 15.20 0.86
CA VAL A 49 17.01 13.78 1.16
C VAL A 49 16.91 13.46 2.65
N GLU A 50 17.19 14.44 3.53
CA GLU A 50 17.13 14.27 4.98
C GLU A 50 15.70 14.17 5.52
N GLU A 51 14.71 14.63 4.76
CA GLU A 51 13.30 14.45 5.09
C GLU A 51 12.84 13.00 4.89
N ILE A 52 13.60 12.20 4.11
CA ILE A 52 13.29 10.80 3.84
C ILE A 52 13.73 9.94 5.02
N VAL A 53 12.78 9.18 5.56
CA VAL A 53 13.00 8.21 6.63
C VAL A 53 13.37 6.84 6.05
N PHE A 54 14.64 6.47 6.14
CA PHE A 54 15.20 5.24 5.57
C PHE A 54 15.18 4.04 6.53
N ASP A 55 15.20 4.31 7.83
CA ASP A 55 15.49 3.35 8.91
C ASP A 55 14.30 3.02 9.78
N GLU A 56 13.13 3.60 9.50
CA GLU A 56 11.86 3.25 10.13
C GLU A 56 10.81 2.83 9.07
N LYS A 57 9.80 2.09 9.53
CA LYS A 57 8.67 1.67 8.73
C LYS A 57 7.59 2.74 8.79
N SER A 58 7.06 3.15 7.64
CA SER A 58 5.88 4.02 7.64
C SER A 58 4.66 3.30 8.22
N GLU A 59 3.91 3.98 9.08
CA GLU A 59 2.65 3.48 9.62
C GLU A 59 1.58 3.42 8.53
N TYR A 60 1.53 4.45 7.69
CA TYR A 60 0.61 4.54 6.56
C TYR A 60 1.36 4.22 5.26
N SER A 61 0.67 3.54 4.34
CA SER A 61 1.24 3.20 3.03
C SER A 61 1.12 4.34 2.03
N PHE A 62 1.93 4.29 0.98
CA PHE A 62 1.90 5.23 -0.16
C PHE A 62 0.56 5.32 -0.89
N LYS A 63 -0.36 4.38 -0.68
CA LYS A 63 -1.58 4.24 -1.51
C LYS A 63 -2.42 5.52 -1.55
N GLU A 64 -2.38 6.35 -0.50
CA GLU A 64 -3.14 7.61 -0.43
C GLU A 64 -2.69 8.63 -1.48
N ILE A 65 -1.45 8.50 -1.99
CA ILE A 65 -0.94 9.33 -3.09
C ILE A 65 -1.57 8.91 -4.42
N LEU A 66 -1.79 7.61 -4.63
CA LEU A 66 -2.39 7.07 -5.86
C LEU A 66 -3.92 7.03 -5.82
N LEU A 67 -4.48 6.85 -4.62
CA LEU A 67 -5.88 6.63 -4.32
C LEU A 67 -6.24 7.47 -3.10
N PRO A 68 -6.58 8.76 -3.29
CA PRO A 68 -6.93 9.67 -2.20
C PRO A 68 -8.05 9.12 -1.32
N LEU A 69 -8.04 9.47 -0.02
CA LEU A 69 -9.07 9.07 0.94
C LEU A 69 -10.49 9.40 0.47
N SER A 70 -10.64 10.54 -0.23
CA SER A 70 -11.85 10.96 -0.92
C SER A 70 -11.46 11.49 -2.30
N GLU A 71 -11.81 10.75 -3.35
CA GLU A 71 -11.56 11.12 -4.73
C GLU A 71 -12.87 11.55 -5.39
N THR A 72 -12.98 12.82 -5.78
CA THR A 72 -14.11 13.27 -6.60
C THR A 72 -13.97 12.73 -8.01
N LEU A 73 -15.03 12.09 -8.52
CA LEU A 73 -15.07 11.55 -9.87
C LEU A 73 -15.65 12.57 -10.86
N PHE A 74 -16.79 13.16 -10.50
CA PHE A 74 -17.45 14.16 -11.31
C PHE A 74 -18.36 15.03 -10.46
N PHE A 75 -18.57 16.25 -10.97
CA PHE A 75 -19.55 17.20 -10.50
C PHE A 75 -20.80 17.09 -11.35
N PHE A 76 -21.98 17.23 -10.74
CA PHE A 76 -23.24 17.21 -11.45
C PHE A 76 -24.12 18.41 -11.09
N THR A 77 -24.91 18.82 -12.07
CA THR A 77 -26.02 19.78 -11.98
C THR A 77 -27.26 19.12 -12.59
N GLU A 78 -28.39 19.84 -12.67
CA GLU A 78 -29.61 19.32 -13.30
C GLU A 78 -29.38 18.77 -14.72
N GLU A 79 -28.63 19.51 -15.54
CA GLU A 79 -28.53 19.28 -16.97
C GLU A 79 -27.11 18.88 -17.43
N HIS A 80 -26.11 18.98 -16.55
CA HIS A 80 -24.71 18.80 -16.92
C HIS A 80 -23.94 17.96 -15.89
N VAL A 81 -23.02 17.14 -16.40
CA VAL A 81 -22.00 16.43 -15.63
C VAL A 81 -20.63 16.87 -16.13
N LYS A 82 -19.76 17.28 -15.20
CA LYS A 82 -18.35 17.60 -15.48
C LYS A 82 -17.46 16.59 -14.77
N GLU A 83 -16.66 15.84 -15.51
CA GLU A 83 -15.62 14.99 -14.93
C GLU A 83 -14.62 15.82 -14.11
N ALA A 84 -14.11 15.25 -13.02
CA ALA A 84 -13.09 15.86 -12.19
C ALA A 84 -11.76 15.95 -12.94
N ASP A 85 -11.10 17.10 -12.82
CA ASP A 85 -9.82 17.36 -13.45
C ASP A 85 -8.76 16.37 -12.94
N GLY A 86 -7.84 15.96 -13.82
CA GLY A 86 -6.74 15.07 -13.46
C GLY A 86 -5.61 15.74 -12.69
N PRO A 87 -4.60 14.96 -12.26
CA PRO A 87 -3.40 15.49 -11.64
C PRO A 87 -2.73 16.49 -12.61
N LYS A 88 -2.41 17.68 -12.10
CA LYS A 88 -1.77 18.75 -12.90
C LYS A 88 -0.26 18.55 -13.06
N LYS A 89 0.34 17.77 -12.17
CA LYS A 89 1.78 17.55 -12.08
C LYS A 89 2.05 16.06 -11.90
N ARG A 90 3.12 15.56 -12.52
CA ARG A 90 3.58 14.16 -12.35
C ARG A 90 4.09 13.97 -10.92
N ALA A 91 4.24 12.72 -10.48
CA ALA A 91 4.81 12.43 -9.17
C ALA A 91 5.92 11.38 -9.24
N ILE A 92 6.88 11.51 -8.32
CA ILE A 92 7.88 10.48 -8.02
C ILE A 92 7.62 10.01 -6.59
N ILE A 93 7.47 8.69 -6.41
CA ILE A 93 7.20 8.11 -5.09
C ILE A 93 8.35 7.16 -4.71
N PHE A 94 8.95 7.40 -3.56
CA PHE A 94 10.03 6.61 -2.99
C PHE A 94 9.44 5.44 -2.19
N LEU A 95 9.58 4.21 -2.67
CA LEU A 95 8.90 3.03 -2.14
C LEU A 95 9.89 1.92 -1.79
N ARG A 96 9.60 1.14 -0.74
CA ARG A 96 10.29 -0.13 -0.51
C ARG A 96 9.78 -1.21 -1.46
N SER A 97 10.55 -2.29 -1.63
CA SER A 97 10.17 -3.43 -2.48
C SER A 97 8.75 -3.96 -2.19
N CYS A 98 8.39 -4.16 -0.91
CA CYS A 98 7.06 -4.66 -0.54
C CYS A 98 5.91 -3.71 -0.91
N ASP A 99 6.20 -2.41 -1.02
CA ASP A 99 5.25 -1.38 -1.46
C ASP A 99 5.16 -1.32 -3.00
N LEU A 100 6.27 -1.46 -3.73
CA LEU A 100 6.26 -1.63 -5.19
C LEU A 100 5.52 -2.90 -5.62
N HIS A 101 5.70 -3.99 -4.89
CA HIS A 101 4.88 -5.19 -5.07
C HIS A 101 3.41 -4.88 -4.85
N ALA A 102 3.06 -4.03 -3.88
CA ALA A 102 1.68 -3.63 -3.66
C ALA A 102 1.13 -2.80 -4.82
N VAL A 103 1.91 -1.89 -5.42
CA VAL A 103 1.54 -1.20 -6.68
C VAL A 103 1.16 -2.22 -7.76
N LYS A 104 1.97 -3.27 -7.94
CA LYS A 104 1.63 -4.35 -8.89
C LYS A 104 0.27 -4.98 -8.58
N ARG A 105 -0.10 -5.19 -7.31
CA ARG A 105 -1.41 -5.73 -6.92
C ARG A 105 -2.54 -4.73 -7.17
N LEU A 106 -2.28 -3.43 -7.02
CA LEU A 106 -3.24 -2.40 -7.41
C LEU A 106 -3.46 -2.41 -8.92
N ASP A 107 -2.39 -2.51 -9.71
CA ASP A 107 -2.48 -2.61 -11.17
C ASP A 107 -3.30 -3.85 -11.60
N GLU A 108 -3.18 -5.00 -10.91
CA GLU A 108 -4.07 -6.15 -11.19
C GLU A 108 -5.54 -5.82 -10.93
N ILE A 109 -5.87 -5.23 -9.78
CA ILE A 109 -7.26 -4.94 -9.37
C ILE A 109 -7.90 -3.85 -10.23
N TYR A 110 -7.17 -2.78 -10.52
CA TYR A 110 -7.73 -1.61 -11.17
C TYR A 110 -7.56 -1.61 -12.67
N LEU A 111 -6.59 -2.32 -13.24
CA LEU A 111 -6.34 -2.31 -14.69
C LEU A 111 -6.58 -3.67 -15.36
N ARG A 112 -6.54 -4.79 -14.61
CA ARG A 112 -6.57 -6.14 -15.21
C ARG A 112 -7.66 -7.06 -14.68
N ASN A 113 -8.56 -6.53 -13.86
CA ASN A 113 -9.65 -7.29 -13.23
C ASN A 113 -11.01 -6.98 -13.87
N GLY A 114 -11.10 -7.06 -15.20
CA GLY A 114 -12.26 -6.66 -15.97
C GLY A 114 -12.00 -5.40 -16.79
N PHE A 115 -12.66 -4.29 -16.43
CA PHE A 115 -12.43 -3.00 -17.09
C PHE A 115 -11.29 -2.23 -16.41
N GLU A 116 -10.58 -1.41 -17.19
CA GLU A 116 -9.60 -0.47 -16.66
C GLU A 116 -10.31 0.67 -15.92
N ASP A 117 -9.94 0.88 -14.67
CA ASP A 117 -10.38 2.02 -13.89
C ASP A 117 -9.72 3.30 -14.42
N TYR A 118 -10.54 4.11 -15.08
CA TYR A 118 -10.11 5.34 -15.73
C TYR A 118 -9.36 6.31 -14.79
N TYR A 119 -9.84 6.50 -13.56
CA TYR A 119 -9.28 7.46 -12.61
C TYR A 119 -7.93 6.96 -12.07
N TYR A 120 -7.86 5.68 -11.70
CA TYR A 120 -6.60 5.06 -11.30
C TYR A 120 -5.58 5.08 -12.44
N LYS A 121 -5.97 4.73 -13.68
CA LYS A 121 -5.07 4.71 -14.83
C LYS A 121 -4.43 6.08 -15.08
N ARG A 122 -5.25 7.13 -15.09
CA ARG A 122 -4.78 8.52 -15.28
C ARG A 122 -3.78 8.95 -14.21
N MET A 123 -3.98 8.57 -12.96
CA MET A 123 -3.00 8.79 -11.89
C MET A 123 -1.73 7.95 -12.11
N ARG A 124 -1.91 6.65 -12.37
CA ARG A 124 -0.85 5.66 -12.50
C ARG A 124 0.11 5.93 -13.66
N ASP A 125 -0.37 6.47 -14.78
CA ASP A 125 0.43 6.86 -15.95
C ASP A 125 1.32 8.08 -15.67
N ASN A 126 1.00 8.88 -14.66
CA ASN A 126 1.73 10.11 -14.29
C ASN A 126 2.70 9.93 -13.12
N VAL A 127 2.97 8.68 -12.72
CA VAL A 127 3.80 8.36 -11.55
C VAL A 127 5.01 7.54 -11.95
N ARG A 128 6.17 7.94 -11.43
CA ARG A 128 7.44 7.21 -11.46
C ARG A 128 7.78 6.73 -10.05
N PHE A 129 8.54 5.66 -9.93
CA PHE A 129 8.91 5.08 -8.65
C PHE A 129 10.42 4.97 -8.45
N VAL A 130 10.86 5.39 -7.25
CA VAL A 130 12.24 5.20 -6.78
C VAL A 130 12.24 4.12 -5.71
N LEU A 131 12.92 3.00 -5.95
CA LEU A 131 13.07 1.92 -4.99
C LEU A 131 14.00 2.34 -3.85
N MET A 132 13.49 2.39 -2.63
CA MET A 132 14.30 2.49 -1.42
C MET A 132 14.79 1.10 -1.02
N GLY A 133 16.10 0.91 -0.96
CA GLY A 133 16.69 -0.33 -0.45
C GLY A 133 16.30 -0.62 1.00
N CYS A 134 16.26 -1.90 1.35
CA CYS A 134 15.88 -2.38 2.67
C CYS A 134 16.94 -3.36 3.19
N LYS A 135 17.92 -2.86 3.95
CA LYS A 135 19.04 -3.67 4.47
C LYS A 135 18.62 -4.68 5.53
N SER A 136 17.60 -4.36 6.33
CA SER A 136 17.11 -5.20 7.42
C SER A 136 15.58 -5.13 7.50
N SER A 137 14.96 -6.20 8.02
CA SER A 137 13.51 -6.23 8.25
C SER A 137 13.14 -5.44 9.50
N PHE A 138 11.96 -4.82 9.48
CA PHE A 138 11.32 -4.33 10.70
C PHE A 138 10.67 -5.48 11.49
N GLU A 139 10.31 -5.20 12.74
CA GLU A 139 9.84 -6.18 13.73
C GLU A 139 8.80 -7.17 13.17
N ASN A 140 7.67 -6.66 12.67
CA ASN A 140 6.56 -7.49 12.17
C ASN A 140 6.58 -7.76 10.65
N CYS A 141 7.70 -7.50 9.97
CA CYS A 141 7.79 -7.81 8.54
C CYS A 141 7.96 -9.31 8.30
N PHE A 142 7.37 -9.82 7.23
CA PHE A 142 7.51 -11.19 6.74
C PHE A 142 7.52 -11.24 5.20
N CYS A 143 8.02 -10.17 4.55
CA CYS A 143 8.03 -10.00 3.09
C CYS A 143 8.92 -11.02 2.36
N VAL A 144 9.91 -11.61 3.05
CA VAL A 144 10.77 -12.68 2.51
C VAL A 144 9.95 -13.93 2.22
N ASP A 145 9.10 -14.36 3.18
CA ASP A 145 8.23 -15.53 3.00
C ASP A 145 7.13 -15.31 1.97
N MET A 146 6.74 -14.05 1.78
CA MET A 146 5.82 -13.67 0.70
C MET A 146 6.51 -13.51 -0.67
N GLY A 147 7.84 -13.60 -0.75
CA GLY A 147 8.61 -13.39 -1.99
C GLY A 147 8.51 -11.98 -2.56
N THR A 148 8.43 -10.96 -1.70
CA THR A 148 8.23 -9.54 -2.07
C THR A 148 9.31 -8.61 -1.52
N ASN A 149 10.36 -9.18 -0.94
CA ASN A 149 11.52 -8.49 -0.39
C ASN A 149 12.45 -7.90 -1.47
N ARG A 150 12.35 -8.35 -2.72
CA ARG A 150 13.11 -7.84 -3.86
C ARG A 150 12.22 -7.65 -5.09
N ILE A 151 12.44 -6.56 -5.82
CA ILE A 151 11.79 -6.27 -7.08
C ILE A 151 12.77 -5.62 -8.06
N ASP A 152 12.67 -5.95 -9.34
CA ASP A 152 13.51 -5.35 -10.40
C ASP A 152 12.73 -4.32 -11.26
N SER A 153 11.45 -4.09 -10.99
CA SER A 153 10.61 -3.13 -11.71
C SER A 153 10.51 -1.81 -10.94
N TYR A 154 11.38 -0.86 -11.29
CA TYR A 154 11.46 0.51 -10.76
C TYR A 154 12.15 1.43 -11.78
N ASP A 155 11.97 2.74 -11.67
CA ASP A 155 12.59 3.73 -12.56
C ASP A 155 14.00 4.13 -12.10
N ALA A 156 14.21 4.22 -10.78
CA ALA A 156 15.53 4.33 -10.15
C ALA A 156 15.50 3.69 -8.76
N SER A 157 16.64 3.61 -8.08
CA SER A 157 16.72 3.24 -6.67
C SER A 157 17.49 4.28 -5.86
N ILE A 158 17.39 4.22 -4.54
CA ILE A 158 18.22 5.00 -3.61
C ILE A 158 18.49 4.21 -2.33
N ASP A 159 19.77 4.16 -1.98
CA ASP A 159 20.26 3.55 -0.75
C ASP A 159 21.20 4.52 -0.03
N LYS A 160 21.10 4.57 1.30
CA LYS A 160 22.08 5.29 2.12
C LYS A 160 23.32 4.43 2.35
N LYS A 161 24.51 4.94 2.04
CA LYS A 161 25.81 4.24 2.16
C LYS A 161 26.78 5.11 2.97
N GLY A 162 26.78 4.93 4.28
CA GLY A 162 27.54 5.79 5.19
C GLY A 162 26.92 7.19 5.25
N GLY A 163 27.71 8.22 4.93
CA GLY A 163 27.26 9.61 4.81
C GLY A 163 26.69 9.97 3.43
N ASP A 164 26.90 9.09 2.44
CA ASP A 164 26.56 9.32 1.04
C ASP A 164 25.31 8.53 0.62
N TYR A 165 24.85 8.77 -0.61
CA TYR A 165 23.69 8.13 -1.22
C TYR A 165 24.10 7.49 -2.55
N VAL A 166 23.62 6.28 -2.80
CA VAL A 166 23.86 5.59 -4.07
C VAL A 166 22.53 5.31 -4.77
N MET A 167 22.50 5.50 -6.09
CA MET A 167 21.30 5.28 -6.90
C MET A 167 21.61 4.41 -8.11
N ASP A 168 20.78 3.40 -8.38
CA ASP A 168 20.70 2.78 -9.71
C ASP A 168 19.70 3.57 -10.55
N ASN A 169 20.08 3.92 -11.78
CA ASN A 169 19.22 4.59 -12.76
C ASN A 169 18.80 3.62 -13.86
N ARG A 170 17.49 3.53 -14.09
CA ARG A 170 16.85 2.82 -15.22
C ARG A 170 15.97 3.75 -16.05
N CYS A 171 16.00 5.06 -15.76
CA CYS A 171 15.24 6.09 -16.45
C CYS A 171 16.17 6.92 -17.32
N GLU A 172 16.06 6.78 -18.64
CA GLU A 172 16.88 7.54 -19.60
C GLU A 172 16.69 9.06 -19.43
N GLU A 173 15.47 9.51 -19.08
CA GLU A 173 15.16 10.93 -18.83
C GLU A 173 15.98 11.53 -17.67
N TRP A 174 16.51 10.71 -16.76
CA TRP A 174 17.23 11.18 -15.56
C TRP A 174 18.75 11.08 -15.69
N GLU A 175 19.24 10.48 -16.76
CA GLU A 175 20.66 10.14 -16.94
C GLU A 175 21.58 11.36 -16.85
N GLU A 176 21.32 12.40 -17.65
CA GLU A 176 22.14 13.63 -17.67
C GLU A 176 22.14 14.35 -16.32
N LEU A 177 20.99 14.39 -15.64
CA LEU A 177 20.82 15.03 -14.34
C LEU A 177 21.62 14.31 -13.26
N LEU A 178 21.51 12.97 -13.22
CA LEU A 178 22.19 12.13 -12.24
C LEU A 178 23.70 12.16 -12.47
N ALA A 179 24.16 11.96 -13.71
CA ALA A 179 25.58 12.04 -14.03
C ALA A 179 26.18 13.41 -13.66
N GLY A 180 25.50 14.50 -14.01
CA GLY A 180 25.96 15.88 -13.75
C GLY A 180 25.94 16.34 -12.28
N SER A 181 25.34 15.55 -11.39
CA SER A 181 25.28 15.85 -9.95
C SER A 181 25.98 14.79 -9.08
N SER A 182 26.48 13.71 -9.69
CA SER A 182 27.17 12.62 -9.02
C SER A 182 28.63 12.95 -8.67
N GLN A 183 29.16 12.29 -7.65
CA GLN A 183 30.60 12.30 -7.35
C GLN A 183 31.34 11.29 -8.23
N THR A 184 30.78 10.09 -8.34
CA THR A 184 31.35 8.97 -9.07
C THR A 184 30.23 8.13 -9.69
N GLN A 185 30.58 7.47 -10.78
CA GLN A 185 29.77 6.41 -11.37
C GLN A 185 30.25 5.07 -10.81
N GLU A 186 29.33 4.25 -10.31
CA GLU A 186 29.63 2.90 -9.78
C GLU A 186 28.51 1.92 -10.10
N GLU A 187 28.76 0.61 -9.95
CA GLU A 187 27.68 -0.38 -10.03
C GLU A 187 26.88 -0.35 -8.73
N VAL A 188 25.58 -0.07 -8.84
CA VAL A 188 24.68 0.01 -7.69
C VAL A 188 23.62 -1.08 -7.81
N SER A 189 23.51 -1.89 -6.75
CA SER A 189 22.44 -2.86 -6.58
C SER A 189 21.65 -2.49 -5.33
N PRO A 190 20.32 -2.26 -5.43
CA PRO A 190 19.51 -1.89 -4.27
C PRO A 190 19.58 -2.97 -3.21
N SER A 191 19.77 -2.57 -1.96
CA SER A 191 19.75 -3.51 -0.83
C SER A 191 18.37 -4.12 -0.67
N TYR A 192 18.34 -5.40 -0.33
CA TYR A 192 17.12 -6.12 0.01
C TYR A 192 17.38 -7.04 1.19
N VAL A 193 16.33 -7.24 1.98
CA VAL A 193 16.40 -8.07 3.17
C VAL A 193 16.32 -9.54 2.77
N THR A 194 17.15 -10.39 3.37
CA THR A 194 17.19 -11.83 3.10
C THR A 194 16.51 -12.67 4.18
N GLU A 195 16.25 -12.10 5.35
CA GLU A 195 15.64 -12.80 6.49
C GLU A 195 14.68 -11.87 7.25
N THR A 196 13.60 -12.45 7.77
CA THR A 196 12.62 -11.75 8.63
C THR A 196 12.45 -12.49 9.95
N LYS A 197 12.27 -11.74 11.04
CA LYS A 197 12.01 -12.31 12.37
C LYS A 197 10.69 -13.06 12.42
N VAL A 198 9.63 -12.46 11.86
CA VAL A 198 8.34 -13.11 11.70
C VAL A 198 8.42 -14.05 10.50
N ARG A 199 7.96 -15.28 10.72
CA ARG A 199 7.89 -16.34 9.73
C ARG A 199 6.43 -16.68 9.45
N VAL A 200 6.08 -16.80 8.17
CA VAL A 200 4.75 -17.27 7.77
C VAL A 200 4.85 -18.47 6.83
N SER A 201 3.92 -19.41 7.00
CA SER A 201 3.75 -20.55 6.12
C SER A 201 2.31 -20.60 5.62
N ILE A 202 2.13 -20.51 4.31
CA ILE A 202 0.83 -20.70 3.65
C ILE A 202 0.81 -22.14 3.14
N PRO A 203 -0.16 -22.98 3.55
CA PRO A 203 -0.19 -24.38 3.14
C PRO A 203 -0.40 -24.49 1.62
N GLU A 204 0.37 -25.35 0.95
CA GLU A 204 0.32 -25.51 -0.51
C GLU A 204 -1.06 -25.98 -1.01
N GLY A 205 -1.72 -26.85 -0.24
CA GLY A 205 -3.06 -27.37 -0.50
C GLY A 205 -4.19 -26.57 0.14
N LEU A 206 -4.00 -25.27 0.41
CA LEU A 206 -5.05 -24.42 0.97
C LEU A 206 -6.33 -24.53 0.11
N SER A 207 -7.43 -24.96 0.71
CA SER A 207 -8.74 -25.02 0.05
C SER A 207 -9.71 -24.02 0.69
N ILE A 208 -10.80 -23.73 -0.03
CA ILE A 208 -11.88 -22.88 0.50
C ILE A 208 -12.58 -23.48 1.73
N ASP A 209 -12.42 -24.77 2.02
CA ASP A 209 -13.04 -25.42 3.19
C ASP A 209 -12.55 -24.84 4.52
N VAL A 210 -11.37 -24.24 4.55
CA VAL A 210 -10.88 -23.49 5.70
C VAL A 210 -11.86 -22.37 6.11
N ALA A 211 -12.73 -21.90 5.20
CA ALA A 211 -13.76 -20.92 5.49
C ALA A 211 -14.83 -21.41 6.49
N LYS A 212 -14.94 -22.73 6.69
CA LYS A 212 -15.83 -23.41 7.65
C LYS A 212 -15.19 -23.61 9.03
N ALA A 213 -13.88 -23.41 9.16
CA ALA A 213 -13.14 -23.67 10.39
C ALA A 213 -13.60 -22.77 11.55
N LYS A 214 -13.52 -23.28 12.79
CA LYS A 214 -13.97 -22.53 13.98
C LYS A 214 -12.99 -21.44 14.41
N MET A 215 -11.75 -21.46 13.91
CA MET A 215 -10.75 -20.43 14.18
C MET A 215 -11.26 -19.00 13.93
N TRP A 216 -12.25 -18.82 13.04
CA TRP A 216 -12.81 -17.52 12.72
C TRP A 216 -13.65 -16.94 13.86
N ASP A 217 -14.22 -17.79 14.72
CA ASP A 217 -15.05 -17.37 15.84
C ASP A 217 -14.21 -16.65 16.92
N ASP A 218 -12.90 -16.91 17.01
CA ASP A 218 -11.97 -16.19 17.89
C ASP A 218 -12.03 -14.67 17.67
N TYR A 219 -12.27 -14.24 16.44
CA TYR A 219 -12.27 -12.82 16.08
C TYR A 219 -13.64 -12.15 16.33
N ASP A 220 -14.71 -12.90 16.58
CA ASP A 220 -16.01 -12.33 16.97
C ASP A 220 -15.90 -11.56 18.30
N GLY A 221 -15.12 -12.10 19.26
CA GLY A 221 -14.92 -11.48 20.57
C GLY A 221 -13.72 -10.54 20.67
N ARG A 222 -12.70 -10.71 19.82
CA ARG A 222 -11.46 -9.92 19.89
C ARG A 222 -11.45 -8.69 18.98
N CYS A 223 -11.99 -8.80 17.77
CA CYS A 223 -11.89 -7.70 16.81
C CYS A 223 -12.95 -6.64 17.12
N ILE A 224 -12.53 -5.38 17.23
CA ILE A 224 -13.44 -4.23 17.44
C ILE A 224 -13.89 -3.56 16.13
N ALA A 225 -13.69 -4.20 14.98
CA ALA A 225 -14.12 -3.72 13.65
C ALA A 225 -13.66 -2.28 13.27
N CYS A 226 -12.54 -1.80 13.82
CA CYS A 226 -12.06 -0.42 13.60
C CYS A 226 -11.47 -0.15 12.21
N GLY A 227 -11.19 -1.19 11.41
CA GLY A 227 -10.68 -1.07 10.04
C GLY A 227 -9.23 -0.61 9.88
N ARG A 228 -8.52 -0.23 10.95
CA ARG A 228 -7.13 0.28 10.91
C ARG A 228 -6.18 -0.61 10.09
N CYS A 229 -6.27 -1.93 10.28
CA CYS A 229 -5.45 -2.92 9.56
C CYS A 229 -5.66 -2.95 8.04
N ASN A 230 -6.75 -2.35 7.53
CA ASN A 230 -6.98 -2.15 6.09
C ASN A 230 -6.50 -0.76 5.65
N PHE A 231 -6.72 0.27 6.45
CA PHE A 231 -6.30 1.64 6.11
C PHE A 231 -4.78 1.78 6.02
N VAL A 232 -4.01 1.08 6.86
CA VAL A 232 -2.53 1.05 6.77
C VAL A 232 -1.98 0.08 5.72
N CYS A 233 -2.80 -0.87 5.24
CA CYS A 233 -2.33 -1.91 4.33
C CYS A 233 -2.24 -1.37 2.89
N PRO A 234 -1.09 -1.53 2.20
CA PRO A 234 -0.89 -0.97 0.87
C PRO A 234 -1.74 -1.65 -0.22
N THR A 235 -2.23 -2.87 0.02
CA THR A 235 -3.08 -3.61 -0.93
C THR A 235 -4.57 -3.58 -0.59
N CYS A 236 -4.98 -2.93 0.50
CA CYS A 236 -6.40 -2.76 0.85
C CYS A 236 -6.92 -1.40 0.38
N THR A 237 -7.56 -1.38 -0.78
CA THR A 237 -7.96 -0.15 -1.48
C THR A 237 -9.44 -0.12 -1.83
N CYS A 238 -10.26 -0.88 -1.11
CA CYS A 238 -11.71 -0.82 -1.22
C CYS A 238 -12.23 0.61 -1.01
N PHE A 239 -13.32 0.96 -1.69
CA PHE A 239 -13.99 2.25 -1.56
C PHE A 239 -15.50 2.06 -1.61
N THR A 240 -16.23 3.07 -1.13
CA THR A 240 -17.67 3.22 -1.32
C THR A 240 -17.95 4.46 -2.17
N MET A 241 -19.09 4.48 -2.85
CA MET A 241 -19.54 5.62 -3.64
C MET A 241 -20.42 6.50 -2.78
N GLN A 242 -20.14 7.80 -2.75
CA GLN A 242 -20.93 8.78 -2.01
C GLN A 242 -21.28 9.95 -2.92
N ASP A 243 -22.53 10.40 -2.84
CA ASP A 243 -22.96 11.66 -3.45
C ASP A 243 -23.00 12.73 -2.35
N VAL A 244 -22.35 13.86 -2.61
CA VAL A 244 -22.40 15.04 -1.74
C VAL A 244 -23.20 16.12 -2.45
N PHE A 245 -24.35 16.47 -1.90
CA PHE A 245 -25.21 17.51 -2.42
C PHE A 245 -24.83 18.87 -1.83
N TYR A 246 -24.63 19.86 -2.68
CA TYR A 246 -24.27 21.22 -2.27
C TYR A 246 -25.48 22.11 -2.03
N THR A 247 -26.65 21.70 -2.51
CA THR A 247 -27.90 22.42 -2.40
C THR A 247 -28.98 21.53 -1.83
N ASP A 248 -29.91 22.12 -1.07
CA ASP A 248 -31.01 21.39 -0.40
C ASP A 248 -31.94 20.68 -1.39
N ASN A 249 -32.02 21.15 -2.64
CA ASN A 249 -32.82 20.49 -3.67
C ASN A 249 -32.19 19.19 -4.20
N GLY A 250 -30.94 18.86 -3.83
CA GLY A 250 -30.25 17.63 -4.21
C GLY A 250 -29.83 17.56 -5.68
N LYS A 251 -29.86 18.69 -6.40
CA LYS A 251 -29.65 18.72 -7.86
C LYS A 251 -28.27 19.21 -8.28
N VAL A 252 -27.50 19.74 -7.34
CA VAL A 252 -26.11 20.16 -7.57
C VAL A 252 -25.25 19.48 -6.54
N GLY A 253 -24.15 18.87 -6.98
CA GLY A 253 -23.28 18.13 -6.09
C GLY A 253 -22.12 17.47 -6.81
N GLU A 254 -21.52 16.50 -6.15
CA GLU A 254 -20.45 15.69 -6.71
C GLU A 254 -20.58 14.24 -6.27
N ARG A 255 -20.08 13.34 -7.12
CA ARG A 255 -19.91 11.92 -6.80
C ARG A 255 -18.47 11.65 -6.48
N ARG A 256 -18.22 11.05 -5.31
CA ARG A 256 -16.89 10.72 -4.81
C ARG A 256 -16.74 9.22 -4.54
N ARG A 257 -15.52 8.71 -4.70
CA ARG A 257 -15.06 7.47 -4.05
C ARG A 257 -14.48 7.84 -2.71
N VAL A 258 -14.96 7.19 -1.66
CA VAL A 258 -14.39 7.35 -0.31
C VAL A 258 -13.81 6.01 0.11
N MET A 259 -12.55 6.03 0.55
CA MET A 259 -11.89 4.83 1.04
C MET A 259 -12.73 4.15 2.12
N ALA A 260 -12.90 2.85 1.95
CA ALA A 260 -13.70 2.01 2.82
C ALA A 260 -12.96 0.68 3.04
N SER A 261 -13.59 -0.26 3.71
CA SER A 261 -12.92 -1.51 4.08
C SER A 261 -13.91 -2.61 4.37
N CYS A 262 -13.58 -3.83 3.94
CA CYS A 262 -14.32 -5.04 4.28
C CYS A 262 -14.38 -5.35 5.79
N MET A 263 -13.58 -4.65 6.60
CA MET A 263 -13.59 -4.75 8.07
C MET A 263 -14.49 -3.70 8.73
N VAL A 264 -14.87 -2.64 8.01
CA VAL A 264 -15.68 -1.52 8.52
C VAL A 264 -17.16 -1.83 8.33
N ASP A 265 -17.97 -1.44 9.32
CA ASP A 265 -19.40 -1.66 9.29
C ASP A 265 -20.09 -0.91 8.14
N GLY A 266 -21.16 -1.48 7.60
CA GLY A 266 -21.89 -0.93 6.46
C GLY A 266 -21.25 -1.16 5.08
N TYR A 267 -19.98 -1.57 4.98
CA TYR A 267 -19.31 -1.80 3.68
C TYR A 267 -19.98 -2.90 2.84
N THR A 268 -20.64 -3.84 3.50
CA THR A 268 -21.25 -5.01 2.87
C THR A 268 -22.77 -4.91 2.79
N ASP A 269 -23.31 -3.72 3.06
CA ASP A 269 -24.72 -3.44 2.94
C ASP A 269 -25.09 -3.24 1.48
N VAL A 270 -26.25 -3.77 1.09
CA VAL A 270 -26.76 -3.70 -0.27
C VAL A 270 -28.18 -3.13 -0.28
N ALA A 271 -28.59 -2.61 -1.44
CA ALA A 271 -29.94 -2.12 -1.64
C ALA A 271 -30.99 -3.17 -1.20
N GLY A 272 -32.03 -2.71 -0.51
CA GLY A 272 -33.05 -3.59 0.09
C GLY A 272 -32.74 -4.04 1.53
N GLY A 273 -31.68 -3.51 2.16
CA GLY A 273 -31.37 -3.77 3.57
C GLY A 273 -30.64 -5.09 3.83
N GLY A 274 -30.19 -5.77 2.78
CA GLY A 274 -29.30 -6.93 2.88
C GLY A 274 -27.93 -6.51 3.41
N SER A 275 -27.31 -7.38 4.21
CA SER A 275 -25.97 -7.13 4.74
C SER A 275 -25.24 -8.45 4.98
N TYR A 276 -24.03 -8.56 4.43
CA TYR A 276 -23.21 -9.78 4.47
C TYR A 276 -22.06 -9.64 5.46
N ARG A 277 -21.54 -10.75 5.99
CA ARG A 277 -20.36 -10.73 6.91
C ARG A 277 -20.60 -9.80 8.12
N LYS A 278 -21.74 -9.95 8.79
CA LYS A 278 -22.11 -9.17 9.97
C LYS A 278 -21.19 -9.44 11.17
N LYS A 279 -20.73 -10.67 11.30
CA LYS A 279 -19.81 -11.10 12.35
C LYS A 279 -18.37 -10.71 12.04
N ASN A 280 -17.60 -10.32 13.05
CA ASN A 280 -16.21 -9.88 12.87
C ASN A 280 -15.30 -11.01 12.39
N GLY A 281 -15.54 -12.25 12.82
CA GLY A 281 -14.92 -13.47 12.32
C GLY A 281 -15.14 -13.68 10.83
N GLN A 282 -16.35 -13.41 10.34
CA GLN A 282 -16.65 -13.51 8.91
C GLN A 282 -15.90 -12.46 8.08
N ARG A 283 -15.69 -11.25 8.63
CA ARG A 283 -14.89 -10.18 8.00
C ARG A 283 -13.40 -10.54 8.00
N MET A 284 -12.88 -11.03 9.13
CA MET A 284 -11.49 -11.48 9.23
C MET A 284 -11.19 -12.63 8.28
N ARG A 285 -12.06 -13.65 8.24
CA ARG A 285 -12.01 -14.74 7.26
C ARG A 285 -11.91 -14.22 5.84
N PHE A 286 -12.83 -13.32 5.44
CA PHE A 286 -12.82 -12.75 4.11
C PHE A 286 -11.52 -11.99 3.83
N ARG A 287 -11.02 -11.20 4.79
CA ARG A 287 -9.76 -10.46 4.64
C ARG A 287 -8.55 -11.39 4.46
N VAL A 288 -8.45 -12.45 5.26
CA VAL A 288 -7.35 -13.42 5.19
C VAL A 288 -7.42 -14.18 3.87
N LEU A 289 -8.54 -14.83 3.56
CA LEU A 289 -8.68 -15.65 2.37
C LEU A 289 -8.59 -14.83 1.08
N HIS A 290 -9.12 -13.60 1.06
CA HIS A 290 -8.92 -12.72 -0.10
C HIS A 290 -7.43 -12.49 -0.38
N LYS A 291 -6.61 -12.35 0.66
CA LYS A 291 -5.19 -12.03 0.50
C LYS A 291 -4.30 -13.23 0.17
N VAL A 292 -4.60 -14.42 0.69
CA VAL A 292 -3.72 -15.60 0.54
C VAL A 292 -4.32 -16.71 -0.32
N TYR A 293 -5.61 -16.69 -0.61
CA TYR A 293 -6.31 -17.68 -1.43
C TYR A 293 -6.91 -17.03 -2.69
N ASP A 294 -7.99 -16.25 -2.56
CA ASP A 294 -8.80 -15.80 -3.72
C ASP A 294 -8.00 -14.99 -4.75
N PHE A 295 -7.14 -14.08 -4.26
CA PHE A 295 -6.31 -13.27 -5.16
C PHE A 295 -5.25 -14.12 -5.88
N LYS A 296 -4.69 -15.14 -5.20
CA LYS A 296 -3.73 -16.06 -5.82
C LYS A 296 -4.40 -16.92 -6.88
N GLU A 297 -5.60 -17.43 -6.62
CA GLU A 297 -6.38 -18.17 -7.62
C GLU A 297 -6.63 -17.32 -8.88
N ARG A 298 -6.81 -16.01 -8.72
CA ARG A 298 -7.07 -15.10 -9.84
C ARG A 298 -5.81 -14.66 -10.60
N PHE A 299 -4.72 -14.35 -9.89
CA PHE A 299 -3.54 -13.68 -10.48
C PHE A 299 -2.23 -14.48 -10.36
N GLY A 300 -2.26 -15.66 -9.76
CA GLY A 300 -1.12 -16.58 -9.65
C GLY A 300 -0.15 -16.30 -8.49
N TYR A 301 -0.38 -15.27 -7.67
CA TYR A 301 0.46 -14.93 -6.52
C TYR A 301 -0.35 -14.27 -5.41
N HIS A 302 0.16 -14.25 -4.17
CA HIS A 302 -0.57 -13.70 -3.03
C HIS A 302 -0.70 -12.16 -3.07
N MET A 303 -1.83 -11.64 -2.54
CA MET A 303 -2.09 -10.21 -2.42
C MET A 303 -1.31 -9.56 -1.28
N CYS A 304 -1.05 -10.31 -0.20
CA CYS A 304 -0.25 -9.82 0.92
C CYS A 304 1.22 -9.66 0.49
N THR A 305 1.85 -8.54 0.86
CA THR A 305 3.27 -8.27 0.59
C THR A 305 4.16 -8.36 1.83
N GLY A 306 3.61 -8.84 2.96
CA GLY A 306 4.39 -9.06 4.18
C GLY A 306 5.03 -7.82 4.81
N CYS A 307 4.48 -6.63 4.57
CA CYS A 307 5.02 -5.39 5.17
C CYS A 307 4.78 -5.27 6.68
N GLY A 308 3.85 -6.04 7.26
CA GLY A 308 3.59 -6.06 8.70
C GLY A 308 2.79 -4.89 9.27
N ARG A 309 2.50 -3.83 8.49
CA ARG A 309 1.80 -2.62 8.97
C ARG A 309 0.46 -2.92 9.68
N CYS A 310 -0.26 -3.94 9.23
CA CYS A 310 -1.53 -4.31 9.84
C CYS A 310 -1.40 -4.88 11.25
N ASP A 311 -0.26 -5.51 11.56
CA ASP A 311 0.00 -6.12 12.86
C ASP A 311 0.43 -5.02 13.84
N ASP A 312 1.25 -4.05 13.40
CA ASP A 312 1.62 -2.90 14.23
C ASP A 312 0.41 -2.02 14.59
N ALA A 313 -0.54 -1.87 13.66
CA ALA A 313 -1.66 -0.94 13.81
C ALA A 313 -2.86 -1.50 14.60
N CYS A 314 -2.85 -2.78 14.98
CA CYS A 314 -4.00 -3.40 15.63
C CYS A 314 -4.03 -3.10 17.14
N PRO A 315 -5.06 -2.41 17.66
CA PRO A 315 -5.15 -2.10 19.09
C PRO A 315 -5.47 -3.34 19.96
N GLU A 316 -5.95 -4.43 19.34
CA GLU A 316 -6.36 -5.68 20.00
C GLU A 316 -5.29 -6.79 19.85
N TYR A 317 -4.09 -6.42 19.39
CA TYR A 317 -2.96 -7.32 19.17
C TYR A 317 -3.34 -8.56 18.33
N ILE A 318 -4.15 -8.33 17.28
CA ILE A 318 -4.50 -9.36 16.30
C ILE A 318 -3.41 -9.37 15.24
N SER A 319 -2.57 -10.40 15.26
CA SER A 319 -1.53 -10.61 14.23
C SER A 319 -2.11 -11.28 12.99
N PHE A 320 -1.92 -10.67 11.82
CA PHE A 320 -2.26 -11.26 10.53
C PHE A 320 -1.30 -12.39 10.15
N SER A 321 -0.01 -12.30 10.51
CA SER A 321 0.94 -13.41 10.28
C SER A 321 0.51 -14.66 11.05
N ASP A 322 0.05 -14.51 12.30
CA ASP A 322 -0.47 -15.63 13.08
C ASP A 322 -1.77 -16.19 12.48
N CYS A 323 -2.64 -15.33 11.96
CA CYS A 323 -3.83 -15.78 11.22
C CYS A 323 -3.46 -16.69 10.05
N ILE A 324 -2.41 -16.33 9.30
CA ILE A 324 -1.90 -17.15 8.19
C ILE A 324 -1.36 -18.49 8.71
N ASN A 325 -0.54 -18.48 9.76
CA ASN A 325 0.07 -19.70 10.30
C ASN A 325 -0.95 -20.68 10.89
N LYS A 326 -2.11 -20.19 11.35
CA LYS A 326 -3.22 -21.04 11.80
C LYS A 326 -3.95 -21.77 10.65
N LEU A 327 -3.77 -21.36 9.39
CA LEU A 327 -4.52 -21.93 8.27
C LEU A 327 -4.25 -23.43 8.06
N GLU A 328 -3.03 -23.91 8.34
CA GLU A 328 -2.74 -25.34 8.21
C GLU A 328 -3.55 -26.18 9.20
N GLY A 329 -3.62 -25.76 10.47
CA GLY A 329 -4.44 -26.43 11.48
C GLY A 329 -5.93 -26.34 11.15
N ALA A 330 -6.38 -25.17 10.69
CA ALA A 330 -7.76 -24.92 10.32
C ALA A 330 -8.22 -25.70 9.08
N LEU A 331 -7.30 -26.01 8.15
CA LEU A 331 -7.59 -26.87 7.01
C LEU A 331 -7.96 -28.29 7.49
N ARG A 332 -7.26 -28.80 8.50
CA ARG A 332 -7.56 -30.11 9.11
C ARG A 332 -8.93 -30.12 9.80
N GLU A 333 -9.30 -29.02 10.48
CA GLU A 333 -10.63 -28.84 11.06
C GLU A 333 -11.74 -28.76 10.01
N GLY A 334 -11.49 -28.03 8.91
CA GLY A 334 -12.45 -27.82 7.83
C GLY A 334 -12.77 -29.08 7.04
N SER A 335 -11.78 -29.95 6.83
CA SER A 335 -11.94 -31.24 6.16
C SER A 335 -12.50 -32.36 7.04
N GLY A 336 -12.47 -32.21 8.38
CA GLY A 336 -12.92 -33.23 9.34
C GLY A 336 -14.39 -33.14 9.76
N ASN A 337 -15.14 -32.17 9.26
CA ASN A 337 -16.56 -31.96 9.57
C ASN A 337 -17.51 -32.46 8.44
N GLU A 338 -17.07 -33.40 7.60
CA GLU A 338 -17.93 -34.12 6.65
C GLU A 338 -18.52 -35.40 7.24
#